data_AF-A0A821ESK0-F1
#
_entry.id   AF-A0A821ESK0-F1
#
_cell.length_a   1.000
_cell.length_b   1.000
_cell.length_c   1.000
_cell.angle_alpha   90.00
_cell.angle_beta   90.00
_cell.angle_gamma   90.00
#
_symmetry.space_group_name_H-M   'P 1'
#
loop_
_entity.id
_entity.type
_entity.pdbx_description
1 polymer ?
#
loop_
_entity_poly.entity_id
_entity_poly.type
_entity_poly.pdbx_seq_one_letter_code
_entity_poly.pdbx_strand_id
1 'polypeptide(L)' 'KHTLMSSQWFTWCRLCRHGGHAEHVSNWFAMNQQCPIAKCLCRCTLIDGIFC' A
#
# COMPACT_ATOMS: atom_id res chain seq x y z
N LYS A 1 -18.13 13.27 14.80
CA LYS A 1 -18.02 12.29 13.70
C LYS A 1 -16.71 12.53 12.94
N HIS A 2 -15.56 12.25 13.55
CA HIS A 2 -14.28 12.59 12.93
C HIS A 2 -13.21 11.57 13.34
N THR A 3 -13.37 10.38 12.78
CA THR A 3 -12.35 9.34 12.78
C THR A 3 -12.41 8.73 11.38
N LEU A 4 -11.26 8.32 10.81
CA LEU A 4 -11.04 7.82 9.44
C LEU A 4 -10.50 8.87 8.43
N MET A 5 -9.46 9.61 8.80
CA MET A 5 -8.64 10.38 7.83
C MET A 5 -7.82 9.44 6.91
N SER A 6 -7.73 8.14 7.25
CA SER A 6 -6.88 7.15 6.61
C SER A 6 -7.46 6.46 5.35
N SER A 7 -8.74 6.62 5.04
CA SER A 7 -9.29 6.00 3.82
C SER A 7 -9.19 6.92 2.58
N GLN A 8 -8.95 8.21 2.79
CA GLN A 8 -8.87 9.22 1.73
C GLN A 8 -7.45 9.47 1.20
N TRP A 9 -6.40 8.97 1.87
CA TRP A 9 -5.02 9.12 1.41
C TRP A 9 -4.65 7.98 0.47
N PHE A 10 -4.11 8.37 -0.69
CA PHE A 10 -3.48 7.46 -1.63
C PHE A 10 -1.99 7.34 -1.33
N THR A 11 -1.47 6.13 -1.47
CA THR A 11 -0.03 5.85 -1.43
C THR A 11 0.41 5.15 -2.71
N TRP A 12 1.68 5.30 -3.07
CA TRP A 12 2.27 4.74 -4.28
C TRP A 12 3.59 4.05 -3.96
N CYS A 13 3.77 2.88 -4.56
CA CYS A 13 4.99 2.10 -4.47
C CYS A 13 6.10 2.74 -5.30
N ARG A 14 7.28 2.95 -4.72
CA ARG A 14 8.42 3.52 -5.46
C ARG A 14 9.12 2.51 -6.37
N LEU A 15 9.00 1.21 -6.09
CA LEU A 15 9.56 0.15 -6.93
C LEU A 15 8.71 -0.12 -8.19
N CYS A 16 7.39 -0.27 -8.04
CA CYS A 16 6.50 -0.70 -9.12
C CYS A 16 5.54 0.38 -9.61
N ARG A 17 5.48 1.54 -8.95
CA ARG A 17 4.58 2.68 -9.26
C ARG A 17 3.09 2.36 -9.16
N HIS A 18 2.72 1.22 -8.59
CA HIS A 18 1.32 0.91 -8.27
C HIS A 18 0.92 1.55 -6.95
N GLY A 19 -0.30 2.08 -6.90
CA GLY A 19 -0.84 2.74 -5.72
C GLY A 19 -2.20 2.22 -5.32
N GLY A 20 -2.65 2.64 -4.14
CA GLY A 20 -3.96 2.31 -3.59
C GLY A 20 -4.31 3.18 -2.39
N HIS A 21 -5.56 3.10 -1.95
CA HIS A 21 -5.97 3.70 -0.68
C HIS A 21 -5.19 3.07 0.44
N ALA A 22 -4.64 3.90 1.29
CA ALA A 22 -3.49 3.43 2.00
C ALA A 22 -3.80 2.79 3.36
N GLU A 23 -5.05 2.89 3.81
CA GLU A 23 -5.66 1.90 4.70
C GLU A 23 -5.65 0.48 4.10
N HIS A 24 -6.15 0.30 2.88
CA HIS A 24 -6.19 -1.01 2.21
C HIS A 24 -4.78 -1.54 1.91
N VAL A 25 -3.88 -0.66 1.47
CA VAL A 25 -2.47 -1.01 1.25
C VAL A 25 -1.85 -1.46 2.59
N SER A 26 -2.01 -0.70 3.67
CA SER A 26 -1.47 -1.09 4.98
C SER A 26 -2.00 -2.43 5.46
N ASN A 27 -3.31 -2.69 5.30
CA ASN A 27 -3.91 -3.97 5.65
C ASN A 27 -3.37 -5.13 4.80
N TRP A 28 -3.16 -4.91 3.50
CA TRP A 28 -2.58 -5.92 2.62
C TRP A 28 -1.15 -6.30 3.03
N PHE A 29 -0.31 -5.30 3.29
CA PHE A 29 1.10 -5.50 3.63
C PHE A 29 1.35 -5.99 5.06
N ALA A 30 0.32 -6.03 5.91
CA ALA A 30 0.38 -6.71 7.20
C ALA A 30 0.58 -8.23 7.05
N MET A 31 0.11 -8.81 5.94
CA MET A 31 0.16 -10.26 5.69
C MET A 31 0.87 -10.65 4.39
N ASN A 32 1.10 -9.71 3.49
CA ASN A 32 1.66 -9.96 2.16
C ASN A 32 2.89 -9.08 1.92
N GLN A 33 3.87 -9.59 1.19
CA GLN A 33 5.06 -8.83 0.77
C GLN A 33 5.09 -8.63 -0.75
N GLN A 34 4.03 -8.95 -1.46
CA GLN A 34 3.94 -8.83 -2.92
C GLN A 34 2.89 -7.79 -3.30
N CYS A 35 3.15 -7.07 -4.39
CA CYS A 35 2.20 -6.13 -4.96
C CYS A 35 0.86 -6.83 -5.29
N PRO A 36 -0.30 -6.27 -4.88
CA PRO A 36 -1.61 -6.86 -5.18
C PRO A 36 -2.03 -6.78 -6.65
N ILE A 37 -1.28 -6.03 -7.48
CA ILE A 37 -1.61 -5.87 -8.90
C ILE A 37 -1.23 -7.14 -9.67
N ALA A 38 -2.21 -7.71 -10.37
CA ALA A 38 -2.03 -8.89 -11.20
C ALA A 38 -0.85 -8.68 -12.18
N LYS A 39 0.00 -9.72 -12.30
CA LYS A 39 1.24 -9.72 -13.11
C LYS A 39 2.38 -8.83 -12.58
N CYS A 40 2.24 -8.20 -11.41
CA CYS A 40 3.35 -7.55 -10.73
C CYS A 40 4.00 -8.53 -9.74
N LEU A 41 5.26 -8.90 -9.98
CA LEU A 41 6.00 -9.82 -9.10
C LEU A 41 6.92 -9.08 -8.11
N CYS A 42 6.82 -7.75 -8.03
CA CYS A 42 7.60 -6.94 -7.11
C CYS A 42 7.29 -7.31 -5.66
N ARG A 43 8.34 -7.49 -4.85
CA ARG A 43 8.21 -7.62 -3.41
C ARG A 43 8.14 -6.24 -2.78
N CYS A 44 6.93 -5.72 -2.67
CA CYS A 44 6.69 -4.41 -2.07
C CYS A 44 6.49 -4.54 -0.56
N THR A 45 6.95 -3.56 0.21
CA THR A 45 6.71 -3.54 1.67
C THR A 45 6.41 -2.12 2.12
N LEU A 46 5.72 -1.99 3.26
CA LEU A 46 5.60 -0.72 3.95
C LEU A 46 6.79 -0.56 4.90
N ILE A 47 7.67 0.39 4.62
CA ILE A 47 8.79 0.76 5.48
C ILE A 47 8.53 2.20 5.91
N ASP A 48 8.31 2.46 7.20
CA ASP A 48 8.10 3.84 7.73
C ASP A 48 6.97 4.64 7.05
N GLY A 49 5.85 3.99 6.70
CA GLY A 49 4.74 4.65 6.01
C GLY A 49 5.01 4.94 4.53
N ILE A 50 6.20 4.57 4.04
CA ILE A 50 6.58 4.60 2.63
C ILE A 50 6.30 3.23 2.04
N PHE A 51 5.53 3.23 0.96
CA PHE A 51 5.32 2.04 0.17
C PHE A 51 6.53 1.86 -0.78
N CYS A 52 7.38 0.88 -0.48
CA CYS A 52 8.61 0.58 -1.23
C CYS A 52 8.33 -0.55 -2.20
#